data_AF-A0A699ZZB1-F1
#
_entry.id   AF-A0A699ZZB1-F1
#
_cell.length_a   1.000
_cell.length_b   1.000
_cell.length_c   1.000
_cell.angle_alpha   90.00
_cell.angle_beta   90.00
_cell.angle_gamma   90.00
#
_symmetry.space_group_name_H-M   'P 1'
#
loop_
_entity.id
_entity.type
_entity.pdbx_description
1 polymer ?
#
loop_
_entity_poly.entity_id
_entity_poly.type
_entity_poly.pdbx_seq_one_letter_code
_entity_poly.pdbx_strand_id
1 'polypeptide(L)' 'MVRLKMAETLKEACTFIEQGHVRVGPETVTEPAFHVTRSMEDFVTWVDTSKIKRKVLAYNDKLDDYDLL' A
#
# COMPACT_ATOMS: atom_id res chain seq x y z
N MET A 1 -3.85 -2.45 -7.80
CA MET A 1 -2.81 -1.42 -7.55
C MET A 1 -2.65 -0.43 -8.71
N VAL A 2 -2.34 -0.88 -9.93
CA VAL A 2 -2.16 0.02 -11.09
C VAL A 2 -3.44 0.81 -11.42
N ARG A 3 -4.61 0.15 -11.38
CA ARG A 3 -5.93 0.80 -11.56
C ARG A 3 -6.24 1.82 -10.46
N LEU A 4 -5.78 1.56 -9.24
CA LEU A 4 -5.94 2.44 -8.07
C LEU A 4 -4.89 3.56 -8.00
N LYS A 5 -4.03 3.69 -9.03
CA LYS A 5 -2.93 4.67 -9.10
C LYS A 5 -1.94 4.60 -7.93
N MET A 6 -1.88 3.48 -7.21
CA MET A 6 -0.91 3.25 -6.13
C MET A 6 0.50 2.90 -6.63
N ALA A 7 0.58 2.36 -7.85
CA ALA A 7 1.83 2.06 -8.54
C ALA A 7 1.69 2.45 -10.01
N GLU A 8 2.77 2.94 -10.61
CA GLU A 8 2.78 3.37 -12.01
C GLU A 8 2.79 2.16 -12.95
N THR A 9 3.60 1.15 -12.62
CA THR A 9 3.74 -0.08 -13.41
C THR A 9 3.32 -1.33 -12.64
N LEU A 10 2.97 -2.39 -13.40
CA LEU A 10 2.62 -3.68 -12.82
C LEU A 10 3.82 -4.35 -12.13
N LYS A 11 5.03 -4.12 -12.64
CA LYS A 11 6.26 -4.65 -12.06
C LYS A 11 6.53 -4.04 -10.69
N GLU A 12 6.37 -2.72 -10.53
CA GLU A 12 6.52 -2.05 -9.24
C GLU A 12 5.44 -2.49 -8.25
N ALA A 13 4.20 -2.65 -8.71
CA ALA A 13 3.12 -3.17 -7.87
C ALA A 13 3.47 -4.54 -7.27
N CYS A 14 4.01 -5.46 -8.07
CA CYS A 14 4.48 -6.76 -7.56
C CYS A 14 5.58 -6.59 -6.52
N THR A 15 6.61 -5.77 -6.81
CA THR A 15 7.70 -5.51 -5.87
C THR A 15 7.20 -4.97 -4.53
N PHE A 16 6.24 -4.05 -4.53
CA PHE A 16 5.70 -3.48 -3.28
C PHE A 16 4.87 -4.48 -2.48
N ILE A 17 4.16 -5.38 -3.16
CA ILE A 17 3.41 -6.47 -2.51
C ILE A 17 4.39 -7.49 -1.91
N GLU A 18 5.41 -7.91 -2.66
CA GLU A 18 6.42 -8.86 -2.19
C GLU A 18 7.21 -8.34 -0.98
N GLN A 19 7.47 -7.02 -0.94
CA GLN A 19 8.09 -6.36 0.21
C GLN A 19 7.15 -6.21 1.42
N GLY A 20 5.86 -6.53 1.29
CA GLY A 20 4.88 -6.43 2.36
C GLY A 20 4.46 -4.99 2.68
N HIS A 21 4.52 -4.08 1.71
CA HIS A 21 4.09 -2.69 1.92
C HIS A 21 2.58 -2.48 1.80
N VAL A 22 1.84 -3.52 1.40
CA VAL A 22 0.42 -3.47 1.06
C VAL A 22 -0.40 -4.30 2.05
N ARG A 23 -1.53 -3.74 2.50
CA ARG A 23 -2.53 -4.48 3.26
C ARG A 23 -3.91 -4.36 2.63
N VAL A 24 -4.74 -5.36 2.86
CA VAL A 24 -6.15 -5.36 2.47
C VAL A 24 -6.96 -5.53 3.75
N GLY A 25 -7.62 -4.45 4.19
CA GLY A 25 -8.23 -4.41 5.51
C GLY A 25 -7.17 -4.55 6.61
N PRO A 26 -7.34 -5.46 7.58
CA PRO A 26 -6.38 -5.66 8.67
C PRO A 26 -5.18 -6.53 8.29
N GLU A 27 -5.24 -7.30 7.20
CA GLU A 27 -4.23 -8.29 6.85
C GLU A 27 -3.21 -7.74 5.85
N THR A 28 -1.92 -7.97 6.13
CA THR A 28 -0.82 -7.62 5.21
C THR A 28 -0.69 -8.70 4.15
N VAL A 29 -0.66 -8.30 2.88
CA VAL A 29 -0.58 -9.22 1.75
C VAL A 29 0.85 -9.21 1.21
N THR A 30 1.47 -10.38 1.17
CA THR A 30 2.81 -10.59 0.61
C THR A 30 2.81 -11.33 -0.72
N GLU A 31 1.69 -11.97 -1.07
CA GLU A 31 1.55 -12.76 -2.29
C GLU A 31 0.96 -11.91 -3.44
N PRO A 32 1.69 -11.69 -4.55
CA PRO A 32 1.22 -10.87 -5.68
C PRO A 32 0.05 -11.50 -6.45
N ALA A 33 -0.19 -12.80 -6.28
CA ALA A 33 -1.31 -13.53 -6.89
C ALA A 33 -2.62 -13.44 -6.07
N PHE A 34 -2.62 -12.71 -4.95
CA PHE A 34 -3.79 -12.57 -4.09
C PHE A 34 -4.97 -11.94 -4.84
N HIS A 35 -6.11 -12.64 -4.86
CA HIS A 35 -7.32 -12.18 -5.54
C HIS A 35 -8.14 -11.25 -4.64
N VAL A 36 -8.18 -9.97 -4.99
CA VAL A 36 -8.99 -8.96 -4.29
C VAL A 36 -10.40 -8.92 -4.87
N THR A 37 -11.42 -9.13 -4.03
CA THR A 37 -12.82 -9.00 -4.42
C THR A 37 -13.25 -7.52 -4.52
N ARG A 38 -14.33 -7.24 -5.26
CA ARG A 38 -14.82 -5.84 -5.44
C ARG A 38 -15.11 -5.13 -4.10
N SER A 39 -15.65 -5.83 -3.12
CA SER A 39 -15.94 -5.24 -1.80
C SER A 39 -14.67 -4.98 -0.97
N MET A 40 -13.58 -5.68 -1.27
CA MET A 40 -12.29 -5.52 -0.61
C MET A 40 -11.40 -4.47 -1.28
N GLU A 41 -11.73 -4.06 -2.51
CA GLU A 41 -10.95 -3.09 -3.29
C GLU A 41 -10.77 -1.76 -2.56
N ASP A 42 -11.81 -1.30 -1.85
CA ASP A 42 -11.78 -0.04 -1.08
C ASP A 42 -10.86 -0.10 0.15
N PHE A 43 -10.55 -1.29 0.64
CA PHE A 43 -9.71 -1.50 1.82
C PHE A 43 -8.23 -1.75 1.48
N VAL A 44 -7.87 -1.67 0.19
CA VAL A 44 -6.48 -1.79 -0.26
C VAL A 44 -5.72 -0.52 0.11
N THR A 45 -4.84 -0.61 1.11
CA THR A 45 -4.07 0.54 1.61
C THR A 45 -2.61 0.18 1.87
N TRP A 46 -1.76 1.20 2.03
CA TRP A 46 -0.40 0.97 2.51
C TRP A 46 -0.40 0.56 3.97
N VAL A 47 0.54 -0.30 4.35
CA VAL A 47 0.83 -0.60 5.76
C VAL A 47 1.27 0.68 6.47
N ASP A 48 0.90 0.85 7.74
CA ASP A 48 1.16 2.09 8.49
C ASP A 48 2.66 2.36 8.66
N THR A 49 3.46 1.31 8.86
CA THR A 49 4.93 1.38 8.94
C THR A 49 5.63 1.48 7.58
N SER A 50 4.86 1.54 6.47
CA SER A 50 5.42 1.58 5.12
C SER A 50 6.18 2.88 4.84
N LYS A 51 7.41 2.76 4.34
CA LYS A 51 8.20 3.89 3.87
C LYS A 51 7.55 4.60 2.68
N ILE A 52 6.75 3.88 1.88
CA ILE A 52 6.03 4.44 0.74
C ILE A 52 4.93 5.38 1.25
N LYS A 53 4.15 4.95 2.25
CA LYS A 53 3.15 5.80 2.92
C LYS A 53 3.78 7.08 3.45
N ARG A 54 4.93 6.95 4.13
CA ARG A 54 5.71 8.09 4.64
C ARG A 54 6.11 9.06 3.52
N LYS A 55 6.66 8.55 2.43
CA LYS A 55 7.10 9.37 1.29
C LYS A 55 5.93 10.10 0.63
N VAL A 56 4.77 9.44 0.51
CA VAL A 56 3.54 10.04 -0.02
C VAL A 56 2.98 11.11 0.93
N LEU A 57 2.97 10.88 2.24
CA LEU A 57 2.52 11.86 3.23
C LEU A 57 3.44 13.08 3.30
N ALA A 58 4.77 12.85 3.27
CA ALA A 58 5.77 13.91 3.21
C ALA A 58 5.64 14.74 1.93
N TYR A 59 5.39 14.11 0.78
CA TYR A 59 5.12 14.83 -0.46
C TYR A 59 3.87 15.71 -0.38
N ASN A 60 2.88 15.30 0.42
CA ASN A 60 1.64 16.05 0.62
C ASN A 60 1.70 17.03 1.81
N ASP A 61 2.88 17.24 2.43
CA ASP A 61 3.07 18.06 3.64
C ASP A 61 2.15 17.66 4.82
N LYS A 62 1.75 16.39 4.87
CA LYS A 62 0.87 15.80 5.90
C LYS A 62 1.59 14.74 6.74
N LEU A 63 2.92 14.84 6.81
CA LEU A 63 3.70 13.92 7.60
C LEU A 63 3.54 14.26 9.09
N ASP A 64 2.89 13.36 9.82
CA ASP A 64 2.83 13.37 11.27
C ASP A 64 3.72 12.25 11.81
N ASP A 65 4.75 12.62 12.57
CA ASP A 65 5.73 11.69 13.13
C ASP A 65 5.20 10.94 14.38
N TYR A 66 4.05 11.35 14.95
CA TYR A 66 3.46 10.71 16.14
C TYR A 66 2.74 9.39 15.81
N ASP A 67 2.20 9.25 14.59
CA ASP A 67 1.44 8.08 14.13
C ASP A 67 2.34 6.89 13.72
N LEU A 68 3.66 7.01 13.94
CA LEU A 68 4.70 6.08 13.49
C LEU A 68 5.46 5.34 14.61
N LEU A 69 5.09 5.60 15.87
CA LEU A 69 5.72 5.03 17.07
C LEU A 69 4.96 3.79 17.57
#